data_AF-A0A4R0MMT1-F1
#
_entry.id   AF-A0A4R0MMT1-F1
#
_cell.length_a   1.000
_cell.length_b   1.000
_cell.length_c   1.000
_cell.angle_alpha   90.00
_cell.angle_beta   90.00
_cell.angle_gamma   90.00
#
_symmetry.space_group_name_H-M   'P 1'
#
loop_
_entity.id
_entity.type
_entity.pdbx_description
1 polymer ?
#
loop_
_entity_poly.entity_id
_entity_poly.type
_entity_poly.pdbx_seq_one_letter_code
_entity_poly.pdbx_strand_id
1 'polypeptide(L)' 'MQSFEITHWGKQILVIPLGKMEFKLYYNDELIASITNQLNAGRSYWSSPNLDASEANLLGSIITSKLY' A
#
# COMPACT_ATOMS: atom_id res chain seq x y z
N MET A 1 4.54 11.17 7.89
CA MET A 1 5.27 10.02 7.32
C MET A 1 5.89 10.47 6.01
N GLN A 2 7.13 10.10 5.72
CA GLN A 2 7.80 10.43 4.46
C GLN A 2 7.46 9.37 3.40
N SER A 3 7.56 9.71 2.12
CA SER A 3 7.47 8.75 1.02
C SER A 3 8.65 7.79 1.04
N PHE A 4 8.44 6.57 0.54
CA PHE A 4 9.48 5.53 0.48
C PHE A 4 9.21 4.56 -0.66
N GLU A 5 10.17 3.70 -0.97
CA GLU A 5 10.06 2.73 -2.05
C GLU A 5 9.95 1.30 -1.52
N ILE A 6 9.20 0.48 -2.25
CA ILE A 6 9.08 -0.97 -2.04
C ILE A 6 9.36 -1.72 -3.35
N THR A 7 9.80 -2.97 -3.25
CA THR A 7 9.96 -3.84 -4.42
C THR A 7 8.85 -4.88 -4.45
N HIS A 8 8.12 -4.96 -5.56
CA HIS A 8 7.07 -5.95 -5.77
C HIS A 8 7.12 -6.47 -7.22
N TRP A 9 7.19 -7.80 -7.39
CA TRP A 9 7.35 -8.45 -8.71
C TRP A 9 8.47 -7.86 -9.59
N GLY A 10 9.60 -7.51 -8.97
CA GLY A 10 10.74 -6.90 -9.67
C GLY A 10 10.56 -5.43 -10.08
N LYS A 11 9.43 -4.80 -9.71
CA LYS A 11 9.17 -3.37 -9.92
C LYS A 11 9.45 -2.59 -8.65
N GLN A 12 10.06 -1.41 -8.80
CA GLN A 12 10.24 -0.43 -7.74
C GLN A 12 9.02 0.47 -7.69
N ILE A 13 8.27 0.41 -6.60
CA ILE A 13 7.02 1.13 -6.40
C ILE A 13 7.28 2.24 -5.38
N LEU A 14 6.99 3.48 -5.76
CA LEU A 14 6.99 4.62 -4.85
C LEU A 14 5.68 4.64 -4.05
N VAL A 15 5.80 4.67 -2.73
CA VAL A 15 4.70 4.73 -1.78
C VAL A 15 4.60 6.13 -1.21
N ILE A 16 3.48 6.79 -1.44
CA ILE A 16 3.19 8.14 -0.92
C ILE A 16 2.08 8.04 0.14
N PRO A 17 2.38 8.29 1.43
CA PRO A 17 1.35 8.35 2.46
C PRO A 17 0.49 9.60 2.29
N LEU A 18 -0.84 9.43 2.27
CA LEU A 18 -1.83 10.52 2.21
C LEU A 18 -2.46 10.83 3.57
N GLY A 19 -2.36 9.90 4.51
CA GLY A 19 -2.89 10.02 5.85
C GLY A 19 -2.30 8.93 6.76
N LYS A 20 -2.92 8.68 7.91
CA LYS A 20 -2.44 7.64 8.84
C LYS A 20 -2.59 6.22 8.27
N MET A 21 -3.55 6.01 7.37
CA MET A 21 -3.93 4.67 6.89
C MET A 21 -4.16 4.61 5.38
N GLU A 22 -3.82 5.65 4.63
CA GLU A 22 -4.05 5.74 3.19
C GLU A 22 -2.75 6.02 2.45
N PHE A 23 -2.49 5.28 1.39
CA PHE A 23 -1.24 5.32 0.62
C PHE A 23 -1.53 5.22 -0.88
N LYS A 24 -0.83 6.01 -1.67
CA LYS A 24 -0.80 5.87 -3.13
C LYS A 24 0.48 5.18 -3.58
N LEU A 25 0.34 4.31 -4.55
CA LEU A 25 1.42 3.51 -5.13
C LEU A 25 1.67 3.97 -6.55
N TYR A 26 2.92 4.32 -6.86
CA TYR A 26 3.34 4.79 -8.17
C TYR A 26 4.43 3.89 -8.75
N TYR A 27 4.37 3.65 -10.06
CA TYR A 27 5.40 2.97 -10.83
C TYR A 27 5.74 3.81 -12.05
N ASN A 28 7.00 4.19 -12.24
CA ASN A 28 7.43 5.10 -13.31
C ASN A 28 6.55 6.37 -13.41
N ASP A 29 6.32 7.03 -12.27
CA ASP A 29 5.45 8.22 -12.11
C ASP A 29 3.95 8.02 -12.43
N GLU A 30 3.52 6.81 -12.76
CA GLU A 30 2.11 6.45 -12.97
C GLU A 30 1.46 5.91 -11.69
N LEU A 31 0.27 6.40 -11.35
CA LEU A 31 -0.50 5.87 -10.22
C LEU A 31 -1.03 4.48 -10.57
N ILE A 32 -0.56 3.45 -9.87
CA ILE A 32 -0.99 2.07 -10.09
C ILE A 32 -2.09 1.63 -9.12
N ALA A 33 -2.11 2.18 -7.91
CA ALA A 33 -3.14 1.83 -6.91
C ALA A 33 -3.21 2.87 -5.78
N SER A 34 -4.38 2.94 -5.15
CA SER A 34 -4.58 3.59 -3.86
C SER A 34 -4.99 2.52 -2.85
N ILE A 35 -4.25 2.38 -1.76
CA ILE A 35 -4.53 1.37 -0.74
C ILE A 35 -4.86 2.04 0.59
N THR A 36 -5.80 1.43 1.30
CA THR A 36 -6.25 1.90 2.62
C THR A 36 -6.26 0.74 3.60
N ASN A 37 -5.68 0.94 4.78
CA ASN A 37 -5.82 0.02 5.90
C ASN A 37 -7.19 0.25 6.56
N GLN A 38 -8.04 -0.77 6.53
CA GLN A 38 -9.35 -0.78 7.17
C GLN A 38 -9.30 -1.65 8.43
N LEU A 39 -9.88 -1.14 9.50
CA LEU A 39 -10.05 -1.88 10.75
C LEU A 39 -11.48 -2.43 10.79
N ASN A 40 -11.62 -3.75 10.76
CA ASN A 40 -12.93 -4.41 10.96
C ASN A 40 -12.82 -5.45 12.07
N ALA A 41 -13.64 -5.29 13.11
CA ALA A 41 -13.73 -6.18 14.27
C ALA A 41 -12.36 -6.58 14.88
N GLY A 42 -11.42 -5.63 14.96
CA GLY A 42 -10.08 -5.86 15.52
C GLY A 42 -9.08 -6.52 14.57
N ARG A 43 -9.43 -6.74 13.30
CA ARG A 43 -8.52 -7.18 12.24
C ARG A 43 -8.26 -6.02 11.27
N SER A 44 -6.98 -5.75 11.01
CA SER A 44 -6.58 -4.82 9.96
C SER A 44 -6.54 -5.58 8.64
N TYR A 45 -7.22 -5.07 7.61
CA TYR A 45 -7.06 -5.56 6.24
C TYR A 45 -6.82 -4.38 5.32
N TRP A 46 -6.14 -4.64 4.22
CA TRP A 46 -5.87 -3.63 3.22
C TRP A 46 -6.83 -3.77 2.05
N SER A 47 -7.37 -2.64 1.60
CA SER A 47 -8.30 -2.56 0.49
C SER A 47 -7.79 -1.59 -0.56
N SER A 48 -8.05 -1.88 -1.83
CA SER A 48 -7.78 -1.02 -2.98
C SER A 48 -8.93 -1.13 -3.96
N PRO A 49 -9.36 -0.03 -4.63
CA PRO A 49 -10.31 -0.12 -5.72
C PRO A 49 -9.70 -0.73 -6.99
N ASN A 50 -8.36 -0.75 -7.11
CA ASN A 50 -7.65 -1.17 -8.31
C ASN A 50 -7.02 -2.58 -8.21
N LEU A 51 -7.02 -3.18 -7.02
CA LEU A 51 -6.37 -4.45 -6.75
C LEU A 51 -7.35 -5.43 -6.13
N ASP A 52 -7.10 -6.72 -6.32
CA ASP A 52 -7.83 -7.73 -5.57
C ASP A 52 -7.45 -7.69 -4.08
N ALA A 53 -8.27 -8.36 -3.25
CA ALA A 53 -8.07 -8.37 -1.81
C ALA A 53 -6.75 -9.02 -1.38
N SER A 54 -6.26 -10.04 -2.11
CA SER A 54 -5.00 -10.71 -1.78
C SER A 54 -3.81 -9.79 -2.05
N GLU A 55 -3.80 -9.15 -3.21
CA GLU A 55 -2.75 -8.24 -3.65
C GLU A 55 -2.70 -6.98 -2.77
N ALA A 56 -3.87 -6.40 -2.45
CA ALA A 56 -3.95 -5.28 -1.52
C ALA A 56 -3.38 -5.65 -0.14
N ASN A 57 -3.71 -6.84 0.39
CA ASN A 57 -3.18 -7.32 1.67
C ASN A 57 -1.67 -7.61 1.63
N LEU A 58 -1.16 -8.14 0.52
CA LEU A 58 0.27 -8.36 0.34
C LEU A 58 1.05 -7.04 0.34
N LEU A 59 0.64 -6.08 -0.50
CA LEU A 59 1.27 -4.76 -0.58
C LEU A 59 1.16 -4.00 0.74
N GLY A 60 0.00 -4.06 1.39
CA GLY A 60 -0.22 -3.48 2.70
C GLY A 60 0.67 -4.07 3.79
N SER A 61 0.93 -5.38 3.75
CA SER A 61 1.86 -6.04 4.68
C SER A 61 3.31 -5.59 4.47
N ILE A 62 3.74 -5.45 3.21
CA ILE A 62 5.07 -4.92 2.86
C ILE A 62 5.21 -3.48 3.36
N ILE A 63 4.20 -2.65 3.15
CA ILE A 63 4.15 -1.25 3.63
C ILE A 63 4.22 -1.19 5.15
N THR A 64 3.45 -2.02 5.84
CA THR A 64 3.49 -2.09 7.32
C THR A 64 4.88 -2.47 7.81
N SER A 65 5.50 -3.49 7.22
CA SER A 65 6.84 -3.94 7.57
C SER A 65 7.94 -2.91 7.31
N LYS A 66 7.69 -1.88 6.51
CA LYS A 66 8.66 -0.80 6.25
C LYS A 66 8.52 0.35 7.23
N LEU A 67 7.36 0.47 7.87
CA LEU A 67 7.01 1.55 8.79
C LEU A 67 7.33 1.20 10.26
N TYR A 68 7.50 -0.08 10.58
CA TYR A 68 7.80 -0.63 11.90
C TYR A 68 9.00 -1.58 11.82
#